data_AF-A0A848YJN5-F1
#
_entry.id   AF-A0A848YJN5-F1
#
_cell.length_a   1.000
_cell.length_b   1.000
_cell.length_c   1.000
_cell.angle_alpha   90.00
_cell.angle_beta   90.00
_cell.angle_gamma   90.00
#
_symmetry.space_group_name_H-M   'P 1'
#
loop_
_entity.id
_entity.type
_entity.pdbx_description
1 polymer ?
#
loop_
_entity_poly.entity_id
_entity_poly.type
_entity_poly.pdbx_seq_one_letter_code
_entity_poly.pdbx_strand_id
1 'polypeptide(L)'
;EILHDLTAEQLTKFGLQFIEETRIHRQGAPFFIDKMPNNFRHIGLINLILPNAKIIDARRDPMDCCFSGFKQLFAEGQEFTYGLEEVGRYYADYVDLMDHWDAVLPGKVLRVQHEDVLDDVETQARRMLDFIGVPFEEACLQFHKTDRAVRTASSEQVRQPINRKGQNAWKPFEPWLAPLKQALAVAH
;
A
#
# COMPACT_ATOMS: atom_id res chain seq x y z
N GLU A 1 19.03 -5.95 12.19
CA GLU A 1 20.24 -5.36 12.81
C GLU A 1 21.18 -4.62 11.84
N ILE A 2 21.04 -4.69 10.50
CA ILE A 2 22.04 -4.12 9.57
C ILE A 2 21.94 -2.58 9.37
N LEU A 3 20.79 -1.95 9.61
CA LEU A 3 20.60 -0.53 9.25
C LEU A 3 21.47 0.46 10.05
N HIS A 4 21.77 0.16 11.32
CA HIS A 4 22.59 1.04 12.16
C HIS A 4 24.08 1.01 11.80
N ASP A 5 24.52 0.00 11.04
CA ASP A 5 25.90 -0.16 10.61
C ASP A 5 26.21 0.59 9.30
N LEU A 6 25.17 1.13 8.64
CA LEU A 6 25.33 1.88 7.39
C LEU A 6 25.82 3.31 7.67
N THR A 7 26.92 3.68 7.02
CA THR A 7 27.41 5.06 7.07
C THR A 7 26.51 6.00 6.26
N ALA A 8 26.56 7.30 6.55
CA ALA A 8 25.84 8.31 5.77
C ALA A 8 26.22 8.29 4.28
N GLU A 9 27.48 7.96 3.96
CA GLU A 9 27.96 7.81 2.59
C GLU A 9 27.30 6.61 1.90
N GLN A 10 27.20 5.46 2.59
CA GLN A 10 26.52 4.27 2.04
C GLN A 10 25.03 4.54 1.82
N LEU A 11 24.35 5.18 2.77
CA LEU A 11 22.93 5.54 2.64
C LEU A 11 22.70 6.46 1.43
N THR A 12 23.55 7.48 1.27
CA THR A 12 23.50 8.40 0.12
C THR A 12 23.73 7.64 -1.18
N LYS A 13 24.72 6.75 -1.22
CA LYS A 13 25.02 5.92 -2.39
C LYS A 13 23.83 5.03 -2.76
N PHE A 14 23.19 4.38 -1.79
CA PHE A 14 22.02 3.54 -2.05
C PHE A 14 20.83 4.34 -2.56
N GLY A 15 20.60 5.55 -2.03
CA GLY A 15 19.58 6.45 -2.53
C GLY A 15 19.81 6.83 -3.99
N LEU A 16 21.03 7.28 -4.32
CA LEU A 16 21.41 7.64 -5.69
C LEU A 16 21.31 6.45 -6.65
N GLN A 17 21.75 5.26 -6.21
CA GLN A 17 21.66 4.05 -7.00
C GLN A 17 20.21 3.68 -7.29
N PHE A 18 19.32 3.69 -6.28
CA PHE A 18 17.89 3.47 -6.48
C PHE A 18 17.30 4.49 -7.48
N ILE A 19 17.70 5.76 -7.37
CA ILE A 19 17.25 6.81 -8.28
C ILE A 19 17.70 6.55 -9.72
N GLU A 20 18.91 6.04 -9.91
CA GLU A 20 19.46 5.76 -11.22
C GLU A 20 18.86 4.50 -11.85
N GLU A 21 18.78 3.40 -11.10
CA GLU A 21 18.27 2.12 -11.59
C GLU A 21 16.79 2.21 -11.99
N THR A 22 16.02 3.05 -11.30
CA THR A 22 14.61 3.27 -11.63
C THR A 22 14.39 4.31 -12.74
N ARG A 23 15.44 4.95 -13.28
CA ARG A 23 15.34 5.98 -14.33
C ARG A 23 14.56 5.49 -15.55
N ILE A 24 14.73 4.23 -15.94
CA ILE A 24 14.04 3.60 -17.09
C ILE A 24 12.51 3.59 -16.94
N HIS A 25 11.99 3.65 -15.71
CA HIS A 25 10.56 3.62 -15.41
C HIS A 25 9.91 5.00 -15.34
N ARG A 26 10.70 6.09 -15.35
CA ARG A 26 10.20 7.45 -15.09
C ARG A 26 9.83 8.24 -16.33
N GLN A 27 10.32 7.83 -17.51
CA GLN A 27 10.04 8.52 -18.77
C GLN A 27 10.32 10.04 -18.72
N GLY A 28 11.30 10.48 -17.91
CA GLY A 28 11.63 11.89 -17.72
C GLY A 28 10.69 12.68 -16.80
N ALA A 29 9.71 12.04 -16.15
CA ALA A 29 8.81 12.70 -15.21
C ALA A 29 9.55 13.23 -13.97
N PRO A 30 9.14 14.40 -13.43
CA PRO A 30 9.77 15.01 -12.25
C PRO A 30 9.50 14.25 -10.95
N PHE A 31 8.42 13.47 -10.91
CA PHE A 31 8.04 12.61 -9.81
C PHE A 31 7.89 11.18 -10.30
N PHE A 32 8.17 10.21 -9.43
CA PHE A 32 7.91 8.81 -9.69
C PHE A 32 7.22 8.18 -8.49
N ILE A 33 6.44 7.13 -8.75
CA ILE A 33 5.73 6.37 -7.72
C ILE A 33 6.26 4.94 -7.80
N ASP A 34 6.73 4.42 -6.66
CA ASP A 34 6.93 3.00 -6.47
C ASP A 34 5.74 2.43 -5.69
N LYS A 35 5.04 1.46 -6.30
CA LYS A 35 3.87 0.82 -5.71
C LYS A 35 4.12 -0.68 -5.57
N MET A 36 4.63 -1.04 -4.40
CA MET A 36 4.80 -2.43 -3.96
C MET A 36 4.21 -2.58 -2.56
N PRO A 37 3.15 -3.40 -2.36
CA PRO A 37 2.51 -3.56 -1.05
C PRO A 37 3.49 -3.93 0.07
N ASN A 38 4.52 -4.72 -0.23
CA ASN A 38 5.51 -5.18 0.77
C ASN A 38 6.52 -4.11 1.21
N ASN A 39 6.51 -2.90 0.64
CA ASN A 39 7.44 -1.83 1.00
C ASN A 39 7.29 -1.36 2.46
N PHE A 40 6.17 -1.63 3.14
CA PHE A 40 5.97 -1.28 4.55
C PHE A 40 7.07 -1.82 5.47
N ARG A 41 7.63 -3.00 5.14
CA ARG A 41 8.74 -3.63 5.88
C ARG A 41 10.04 -2.84 5.78
N HIS A 42 10.15 -1.96 4.78
CA HIS A 42 11.37 -1.25 4.42
C HIS A 42 11.28 0.26 4.66
N ILE A 43 10.20 0.77 5.27
CA ILE A 43 9.99 2.22 5.47
C ILE A 43 11.17 2.87 6.18
N GLY A 44 11.74 2.25 7.22
CA GLY A 44 12.93 2.75 7.89
C GLY A 44 14.11 2.94 6.93
N LEU A 45 14.41 1.96 6.08
CA LEU A 45 15.46 2.07 5.06
C LEU A 45 15.12 3.15 4.03
N ILE A 46 13.89 3.15 3.50
CA ILE A 46 13.41 4.11 2.50
C ILE A 46 13.60 5.54 3.03
N ASN A 47 13.22 5.82 4.28
CA ASN A 47 13.40 7.14 4.88
C ASN A 47 14.88 7.54 5.02
N LEU A 48 15.79 6.58 5.24
CA LEU A 48 17.22 6.83 5.34
C LEU A 48 17.87 7.11 3.98
N ILE A 49 17.52 6.35 2.94
CA ILE A 49 18.13 6.47 1.61
C ILE A 49 17.42 7.48 0.70
N LEU A 50 16.14 7.75 0.96
CA LEU A 50 15.28 8.66 0.22
C LEU A 50 14.53 9.58 1.21
N PRO A 51 15.21 10.53 1.87
CA PRO A 51 14.63 11.32 2.96
C PRO A 51 13.44 12.20 2.56
N ASN A 52 13.29 12.48 1.25
CA ASN A 52 12.18 13.23 0.67
C ASN A 52 11.02 12.34 0.21
N ALA A 53 11.13 11.01 0.33
CA ALA A 53 10.04 10.11 -0.02
C ALA A 53 8.81 10.38 0.85
N LYS A 54 7.65 10.34 0.21
CA LYS A 54 6.33 10.43 0.84
C LYS A 54 5.70 9.05 0.77
N ILE A 55 5.21 8.55 1.90
CA ILE A 55 4.64 7.20 1.98
C ILE A 55 3.13 7.33 2.14
N ILE A 56 2.38 6.66 1.27
CA ILE A 56 0.93 6.50 1.40
C ILE A 56 0.66 5.08 1.84
N ASP A 57 0.06 4.94 3.01
CA ASP A 57 -0.39 3.68 3.58
C ASP A 57 -1.86 3.44 3.22
N ALA A 58 -2.10 2.67 2.17
CA ALA A 58 -3.45 2.35 1.69
C ALA A 58 -4.04 1.20 2.50
N ARG A 59 -4.89 1.52 3.46
CA ARG A 59 -5.58 0.55 4.33
C ARG A 59 -6.96 0.21 3.80
N ARG A 60 -7.43 -0.99 4.11
CA ARG A 60 -8.76 -1.48 3.79
C ARG A 60 -9.28 -2.29 4.97
N ASP A 61 -10.59 -2.40 5.13
CA ASP A 61 -11.21 -3.31 6.11
C ASP A 61 -10.45 -4.66 6.16
N PRO A 62 -10.02 -5.12 7.36
CA PRO A 62 -9.16 -6.29 7.49
C PRO A 62 -9.78 -7.56 6.92
N MET A 63 -11.08 -7.79 7.14
CA MET A 63 -11.77 -8.99 6.63
C MET A 63 -11.84 -8.97 5.11
N ASP A 64 -12.22 -7.84 4.52
CA ASP A 64 -12.23 -7.66 3.07
C ASP A 64 -10.84 -7.80 2.44
N CYS A 65 -9.81 -7.24 3.08
CA CYS A 65 -8.43 -7.29 2.60
C CYS A 65 -7.90 -8.72 2.60
N CYS A 66 -7.93 -9.38 3.77
CA CYS A 66 -7.41 -10.73 3.95
C CYS A 66 -8.17 -11.75 3.12
N PHE A 67 -9.51 -11.69 3.09
CA PHE A 67 -10.30 -12.60 2.26
C PHE A 67 -10.04 -12.40 0.76
N SER A 68 -9.87 -11.16 0.32
CA SER A 68 -9.50 -10.88 -1.06
C SER A 68 -8.12 -11.43 -1.42
N GLY A 69 -7.15 -11.37 -0.51
CA GLY A 69 -5.85 -12.01 -0.67
C GLY A 69 -5.98 -13.53 -0.73
N PHE A 70 -6.70 -14.13 0.21
CA PHE A 70 -6.86 -15.58 0.31
C PHE A 70 -7.45 -16.22 -0.94
N LYS A 71 -8.46 -15.59 -1.54
CA LYS A 71 -9.12 -16.13 -2.74
C LYS A 71 -8.39 -15.80 -4.06
N GLN A 72 -7.35 -14.97 -4.02
CA GLN A 72 -6.60 -14.55 -5.20
C GLN A 72 -5.45 -15.51 -5.46
N LEU A 73 -5.36 -16.05 -6.68
CA LEU A 73 -4.17 -16.78 -7.11
C LEU A 73 -3.07 -15.77 -7.51
N PHE A 74 -2.02 -15.71 -6.71
CA PHE A 74 -0.79 -14.97 -6.97
C PHE A 74 0.27 -15.86 -7.62
N ALA A 75 1.12 -15.27 -8.46
CA ALA A 75 2.18 -15.98 -9.16
C ALA A 75 3.33 -16.40 -8.22
N GLU A 76 3.78 -15.50 -7.33
CA GLU A 76 4.88 -15.73 -6.38
C GLU A 76 4.86 -14.66 -5.26
N GLY A 77 5.44 -14.98 -4.09
CA GLY A 77 5.83 -14.01 -3.06
C GLY A 77 4.68 -13.54 -2.16
N GLN A 78 3.54 -14.22 -2.22
CA GLN A 78 2.33 -13.97 -1.44
C GLN A 78 1.83 -15.26 -0.76
N GLU A 79 2.72 -16.19 -0.43
CA GLU A 79 2.37 -17.52 0.10
C GLU A 79 1.56 -17.44 1.40
N PHE A 80 1.78 -16.39 2.20
CA PHE A 80 1.03 -16.12 3.42
C PHE A 80 -0.48 -15.94 3.18
N THR A 81 -0.91 -15.67 1.94
CA THR A 81 -2.34 -15.50 1.65
C THR A 81 -3.10 -16.81 1.65
N TYR A 82 -2.45 -17.97 1.51
CA TYR A 82 -3.14 -19.26 1.33
C TYR A 82 -3.46 -20.01 2.62
N GLY A 83 -3.38 -19.32 3.75
CA GLY A 83 -3.87 -19.81 5.04
C GLY A 83 -4.63 -18.70 5.76
N LEU A 84 -5.79 -19.03 6.33
CA LEU A 84 -6.69 -18.04 6.94
C LEU A 84 -6.10 -17.42 8.20
N GLU A 85 -5.34 -18.19 8.97
CA GLU A 85 -4.63 -17.69 10.15
C GLU A 85 -3.41 -16.87 9.72
N GLU A 86 -2.64 -17.37 8.76
CA GLU A 86 -1.42 -16.76 8.25
C GLU A 86 -1.69 -15.39 7.63
N VAL A 87 -2.73 -15.26 6.80
CA VAL A 87 -3.10 -13.98 6.18
C VAL A 87 -3.63 -12.98 7.22
N GLY A 88 -4.32 -13.46 8.25
CA GLY A 88 -4.80 -12.63 9.35
C GLY A 88 -3.65 -12.12 10.21
N ARG A 89 -2.72 -13.00 10.59
CA ARG A 89 -1.53 -12.65 11.36
C ARG A 89 -0.60 -11.72 10.60
N TYR A 90 -0.41 -11.97 9.30
CA TYR A 90 0.37 -11.09 8.45
C TYR A 90 -0.21 -9.67 8.39
N TYR A 91 -1.53 -9.55 8.31
CA TYR A 91 -2.19 -8.24 8.34
C TYR A 91 -2.05 -7.56 9.70
N ALA A 92 -2.19 -8.30 10.81
CA ALA A 92 -1.95 -7.80 12.15
C ALA A 92 -0.51 -7.26 12.31
N ASP A 93 0.49 -8.06 11.94
CA ASP A 93 1.91 -7.67 11.98
C ASP A 93 2.18 -6.42 11.11
N TYR A 94 1.49 -6.29 9.97
CA TYR A 94 1.55 -5.10 9.13
C TYR A 94 0.99 -3.86 9.84
N VAL A 95 -0.17 -3.98 10.49
CA VAL A 95 -0.78 -2.88 11.24
C VAL A 95 0.14 -2.42 12.38
N ASP A 96 0.64 -3.35 13.18
CA ASP A 96 1.55 -3.07 14.30
C ASP A 96 2.82 -2.37 13.82
N LEU A 97 3.39 -2.83 12.71
CA LEU A 97 4.59 -2.22 12.13
C LEU A 97 4.31 -0.82 11.58
N MET A 98 3.15 -0.59 10.97
CA MET A 98 2.77 0.75 10.50
C MET A 98 2.51 1.70 11.67
N ASP A 99 1.94 1.23 12.77
CA ASP A 99 1.75 2.04 13.97
C ASP A 99 3.09 2.40 14.63
N HIS A 100 4.07 1.49 14.59
CA HIS A 100 5.46 1.82 14.94
C HIS A 100 6.00 2.94 14.05
N TRP A 101 5.85 2.86 12.73
CA TRP A 101 6.34 3.89 11.82
C TRP A 101 5.68 5.25 12.03
N ASP A 102 4.37 5.28 12.31
CA ASP A 102 3.67 6.52 12.65
C ASP A 102 4.23 7.16 13.93
N ALA A 103 4.62 6.35 14.92
CA ALA A 103 5.23 6.81 16.16
C ALA A 103 6.67 7.34 15.99
N VAL A 104 7.51 6.64 15.21
CA VAL A 104 8.94 7.00 15.07
C VAL A 104 9.25 7.94 13.90
N LEU A 105 8.34 8.08 12.93
CA LEU A 105 8.49 8.94 11.76
C LEU A 105 7.25 9.85 11.55
N PRO A 106 6.90 10.70 12.54
CA PRO A 106 5.68 11.50 12.49
C PRO A 106 5.63 12.37 11.22
N GLY A 107 4.51 12.27 10.49
CA GLY A 107 4.28 13.03 9.25
C GLY A 107 4.96 12.49 7.99
N LYS A 108 5.69 11.36 8.06
CA LYS A 108 6.27 10.71 6.88
C LYS A 108 5.31 9.76 6.17
N VAL A 109 4.31 9.26 6.88
CA VAL A 109 3.29 8.34 6.38
C VAL A 109 1.93 9.01 6.41
N LEU A 110 1.19 8.92 5.30
CA LEU A 110 -0.23 9.26 5.23
C LEU A 110 -1.05 7.99 5.16
N ARG A 111 -1.83 7.72 6.21
CA ARG A 111 -2.84 6.66 6.21
C ARG A 111 -4.06 7.08 5.39
N VAL A 112 -4.43 6.24 4.42
CA VAL A 112 -5.60 6.43 3.54
C VAL A 112 -6.46 5.18 3.63
N GLN A 113 -7.66 5.32 4.22
CA GLN A 113 -8.62 4.23 4.29
C GLN A 113 -9.38 4.13 2.96
N HIS A 114 -9.40 2.94 2.38
CA HIS A 114 -10.08 2.64 1.12
C HIS A 114 -11.57 3.00 1.18
N GLU A 115 -12.23 2.70 2.30
CA GLU A 115 -13.65 3.01 2.51
C GLU A 115 -13.91 4.52 2.40
N ASP A 116 -13.04 5.37 2.97
CA ASP A 116 -13.15 6.83 2.86
C ASP A 116 -13.00 7.30 1.40
N VAL A 117 -12.15 6.64 0.60
CA VAL A 117 -11.98 6.94 -0.83
C VAL A 117 -13.23 6.54 -1.62
N LEU A 118 -13.91 5.46 -1.23
CA LEU A 118 -15.17 5.04 -1.84
C LEU A 118 -16.34 5.96 -1.47
N ASP A 119 -16.29 6.57 -0.28
CA ASP A 119 -17.27 7.53 0.21
C ASP A 119 -17.09 8.91 -0.45
N ASP A 120 -15.85 9.39 -0.56
CA ASP A 120 -15.53 10.70 -1.15
C ASP A 120 -14.14 10.69 -1.82
N VAL A 121 -14.12 10.31 -3.10
CA VAL A 121 -12.89 10.24 -3.89
C VAL A 121 -12.21 11.59 -4.05
N GLU A 122 -12.97 12.67 -4.20
CA GLU A 122 -12.38 13.98 -4.50
C GLU A 122 -11.64 14.52 -3.27
N THR A 123 -12.28 14.48 -2.11
CA THR A 123 -11.65 14.93 -0.87
C THR A 123 -10.41 14.09 -0.55
N GLN A 124 -10.48 12.77 -0.70
CA GLN A 124 -9.32 11.92 -0.45
C GLN A 124 -8.20 12.11 -1.50
N ALA A 125 -8.54 12.32 -2.78
CA ALA A 125 -7.57 12.64 -3.81
C ALA A 125 -6.84 13.95 -3.49
N ARG A 126 -7.58 15.02 -3.15
CA ARG A 126 -6.99 16.30 -2.73
C ARG A 126 -6.07 16.13 -1.52
N ARG A 127 -6.52 15.44 -0.47
CA ARG A 127 -5.73 15.15 0.73
C ARG A 127 -4.42 14.41 0.42
N MET A 128 -4.45 13.42 -0.47
CA MET A 128 -3.23 12.72 -0.90
C MET A 128 -2.29 13.62 -1.69
N LEU A 129 -2.81 14.43 -2.62
CA LEU A 129 -2.02 15.34 -3.45
C LEU A 129 -1.39 16.47 -2.62
N ASP A 130 -2.13 17.02 -1.65
CA ASP A 130 -1.63 17.99 -0.68
C ASP A 130 -0.49 17.42 0.17
N PHE A 131 -0.62 16.18 0.64
CA PHE A 131 0.42 15.51 1.41
C PHE A 131 1.73 15.30 0.63
N ILE A 132 1.63 14.95 -0.66
CA ILE A 132 2.80 14.79 -1.53
C ILE A 132 3.29 16.11 -2.14
N GLY A 133 2.51 17.19 -2.04
CA GLY A 133 2.88 18.54 -2.46
C GLY A 133 2.70 18.83 -3.94
N VAL A 134 1.67 18.27 -4.58
CA VAL A 134 1.36 18.52 -6.01
C VAL A 134 -0.08 19.04 -6.17
N PRO A 135 -0.38 19.86 -7.19
CA PRO A 135 -1.71 20.40 -7.39
C PRO A 135 -2.73 19.32 -7.78
N PHE A 136 -4.00 19.58 -7.46
CA PHE A 136 -5.12 18.75 -7.91
C PHE A 136 -5.33 18.85 -9.41
N GLU A 137 -5.57 17.70 -10.05
CA GLU A 137 -5.99 17.60 -11.45
C GLU A 137 -7.28 16.77 -11.55
N GLU A 138 -8.23 17.22 -12.35
CA GLU A 138 -9.52 16.53 -12.56
C GLU A 138 -9.34 15.09 -13.10
N ALA A 139 -8.25 14.86 -13.83
CA ALA A 139 -7.88 13.53 -14.32
C ALA A 139 -7.71 12.49 -13.19
N CYS A 140 -7.39 12.93 -11.96
CA CYS A 140 -7.32 12.05 -10.78
C CYS A 140 -8.68 11.39 -10.45
N LEU A 141 -9.80 12.06 -10.72
CA LEU A 141 -11.15 11.50 -10.52
C LEU A 141 -11.57 10.57 -11.67
N GLN A 142 -10.91 10.73 -12.82
CA GLN A 142 -11.16 9.96 -14.04
C GLN A 142 -10.08 8.89 -14.29
N PHE A 143 -9.46 8.38 -13.22
CA PHE A 143 -8.36 7.41 -13.29
C PHE A 143 -8.66 6.18 -14.17
N HIS A 144 -9.92 5.74 -14.22
CA HIS A 144 -10.38 4.59 -15.00
C HIS A 144 -10.30 4.80 -16.52
N LYS A 145 -10.14 6.06 -16.98
CA LYS A 145 -9.98 6.42 -18.39
C LYS A 145 -8.53 6.40 -18.87
N THR A 146 -7.57 6.06 -18.01
CA THR A 146 -6.15 6.01 -18.40
C THR A 146 -5.89 4.90 -19.43
N ASP A 147 -5.15 5.24 -20.49
CA ASP A 147 -4.70 4.28 -21.51
C ASP A 147 -3.48 3.46 -21.05
N ARG A 148 -2.82 3.86 -19.96
CA ARG A 148 -1.66 3.17 -19.41
C ARG A 148 -1.99 1.71 -19.07
N ALA A 149 -1.09 0.80 -19.43
CA ALA A 149 -1.21 -0.60 -19.06
C ALA A 149 -1.20 -0.77 -17.53
N VAL A 150 -2.22 -1.46 -16.99
CA VAL A 150 -2.31 -1.86 -15.58
C VAL A 150 -1.98 -3.34 -15.48
N ARG A 151 -0.81 -3.68 -14.92
CA ARG A 151 -0.29 -5.05 -14.83
C ARG A 151 -0.38 -5.58 -13.40
N THR A 152 -1.58 -5.59 -12.83
CA THR A 152 -1.85 -6.08 -11.47
C THR A 152 -3.03 -7.04 -11.47
N ALA A 153 -3.14 -7.88 -10.43
CA ALA A 153 -4.30 -8.76 -10.23
C ALA A 153 -5.65 -8.01 -10.20
N SER A 154 -5.61 -6.70 -9.92
CA SER A 154 -6.75 -5.80 -9.89
C SER A 154 -7.01 -5.02 -11.19
N SER A 155 -6.37 -5.39 -12.32
CA SER A 155 -6.42 -4.60 -13.56
C SER A 155 -7.84 -4.26 -14.02
N GLU A 156 -8.73 -5.24 -14.01
CA GLU A 156 -10.13 -5.06 -14.44
C GLU A 156 -10.92 -4.16 -13.48
N GLN A 157 -10.59 -4.17 -12.19
CA GLN A 157 -11.25 -3.34 -11.19
C GLN A 157 -10.85 -1.87 -11.35
N VAL A 158 -9.56 -1.60 -11.63
CA VAL A 158 -9.03 -0.23 -11.80
C VAL A 158 -9.57 0.43 -13.08
N ARG A 159 -10.02 -0.36 -14.06
CA ARG A 159 -10.65 0.13 -15.30
C ARG A 159 -12.13 0.50 -15.14
N GLN A 160 -12.69 0.36 -13.95
CA GLN A 160 -14.06 0.76 -13.65
C GLN A 160 -14.07 2.04 -12.80
N PRO A 161 -15.14 2.85 -12.88
CA PRO A 161 -15.37 3.89 -11.88
C PRO A 161 -15.39 3.31 -10.46
N ILE A 162 -15.14 4.16 -9.47
CA ILE A 162 -15.23 3.80 -8.05
C ILE A 162 -16.58 3.15 -7.76
N ASN A 163 -16.52 1.99 -7.09
CA ASN A 163 -17.70 1.22 -6.74
C ASN A 163 -17.43 0.34 -5.51
N ARG A 164 -18.51 -0.13 -4.89
CA ARG A 164 -18.46 -0.93 -3.65
C ARG A 164 -18.58 -2.44 -3.87
N LYS A 165 -18.46 -2.94 -5.11
CA LYS A 165 -18.67 -4.37 -5.41
C LYS A 165 -17.72 -5.29 -4.66
N GLY A 166 -16.54 -4.80 -4.29
CA GLY A 166 -15.56 -5.55 -3.51
C GLY A 166 -15.83 -5.56 -2.01
N GLN A 167 -16.65 -4.64 -1.47
CA GLN A 167 -16.89 -4.54 -0.03
C GLN A 167 -17.75 -5.68 0.48
N ASN A 168 -17.43 -6.17 1.66
CA ASN A 168 -18.12 -7.28 2.33
C ASN A 168 -18.19 -8.57 1.50
N ALA A 169 -17.28 -8.77 0.55
CA ALA A 169 -17.28 -9.95 -0.32
C ALA A 169 -17.07 -11.26 0.47
N TRP A 170 -16.54 -11.16 1.69
CA TRP A 170 -16.35 -12.26 2.62
C TRP A 170 -17.63 -12.71 3.32
N LYS A 171 -18.68 -11.87 3.41
CA LYS A 171 -19.89 -12.16 4.21
C LYS A 171 -20.58 -13.48 3.84
N PRO A 172 -20.76 -13.83 2.55
CA PRO A 172 -21.34 -15.13 2.20
C PRO A 172 -20.51 -16.32 2.68
N PHE A 173 -19.21 -16.10 2.94
CA PHE A 173 -18.27 -17.11 3.40
C PHE A 173 -17.98 -17.05 4.90
N GLU A 174 -18.62 -16.13 5.61
CA GLU A 174 -18.42 -15.87 7.03
C GLU A 174 -18.36 -17.14 7.92
N PRO A 175 -19.22 -18.17 7.72
CA PRO A 175 -19.17 -19.39 8.53
C PRO A 175 -17.84 -20.16 8.48
N TRP A 176 -17.04 -19.98 7.41
CA TRP A 176 -15.76 -20.67 7.22
C TRP A 176 -14.54 -19.81 7.56
N LEU A 177 -14.74 -18.56 7.93
CA LEU A 177 -13.66 -17.59 8.17
C LEU A 177 -13.31 -17.42 9.66
N ALA A 178 -13.69 -18.37 10.50
CA ALA A 178 -13.39 -18.32 11.94
C ALA A 178 -11.88 -18.17 12.24
N PRO A 179 -10.95 -18.91 11.59
CA PRO A 179 -9.52 -18.74 11.85
C PRO A 179 -9.03 -17.32 11.52
N LEU A 180 -9.50 -16.76 10.41
CA LEU A 180 -9.16 -15.39 10.00
C LEU A 180 -9.65 -14.36 11.02
N LYS A 181 -10.93 -14.46 11.43
CA LYS A 181 -11.50 -13.57 12.45
C LYS A 181 -10.73 -13.61 13.76
N GLN A 182 -10.33 -14.82 14.18
CA GLN A 182 -9.55 -15.00 15.41
C GLN A 182 -8.17 -14.36 15.29
N ALA A 183 -7.45 -14.61 14.19
CA ALA A 183 -6.14 -14.01 13.96
C ALA A 183 -6.18 -12.48 13.94
N LEU A 184 -7.23 -11.88 13.35
CA LEU A 184 -7.40 -10.43 13.31
C LEU A 184 -7.83 -9.81 14.65
N ALA A 185 -8.45 -10.59 15.56
CA ALA A 185 -8.91 -10.09 16.86
C ALA A 185 -7.78 -9.93 17.90
N VAL A 186 -6.60 -10.51 17.65
CA VAL A 186 -5.45 -10.51 18.56
C VAL A 186 -4.54 -9.28 18.34
N ALA A 187 -4.72 -8.55 17.24
CA ALA A 187 -4.01 -7.29 16.97
C ALA A 187 -4.54 -6.20 17.92
N HIS A 188 -3.66 -5.62 18.73
CA HIS A 188 -4.00 -4.69 19.82
C HIS A 188 -3.19 -3.39 19.74
#